data_AF-A0A7V9I2T6-F1
#
_entry.id   AF-A0A7V9I2T6-F1
#
_cell.length_a   1.000
_cell.length_b   1.000
_cell.length_c   1.000
_cell.angle_alpha   90.00
_cell.angle_beta   90.00
_cell.angle_gamma   90.00
#
_symmetry.space_group_name_H-M   'P 1'
#
loop_
_entity.id
_entity.type
_entity.pdbx_description
1 polymer ?
#
loop_
_entity_poly.entity_id
_entity_poly.type
_entity_poly.pdbx_seq_one_letter_code
_entity_poly.pdbx_strand_id
1 'polypeptide(L)'
;MLRELYRWYRRNERISANVRRDRELVPALDALIADTGDAKTAELARALAAGFGNRGRPRRAVRAAVSLALDFWTWRRLAREGLDDSPAARLMADAVRAAARKNARS
;
A
#
# COMPACT_ATOMS: atom_id res chain seq x y z
N MET A 1 1.28 -11.08 -5.68
CA MET A 1 2.04 -10.07 -4.92
C MET A 1 1.31 -9.62 -3.66
N LEU A 2 0.12 -8.99 -3.74
CA LEU A 2 -0.57 -8.46 -2.54
C LEU A 2 -0.93 -9.54 -1.51
N ARG A 3 -1.35 -10.72 -1.96
CA ARG A 3 -1.64 -11.85 -1.06
C ARG A 3 -0.40 -12.28 -0.27
N GLU A 4 0.76 -12.37 -0.92
CA GLU A 4 2.01 -12.72 -0.22
C GLU A 4 2.40 -11.62 0.78
N LEU A 5 2.26 -10.35 0.41
CA LEU A 5 2.51 -9.21 1.29
C LEU A 5 1.61 -9.27 2.53
N TYR A 6 0.30 -9.52 2.35
CA TYR A 6 -0.67 -9.58 3.45
C TYR A 6 -0.44 -10.78 4.35
N ARG A 7 -0.04 -11.92 3.79
CA ARG A 7 0.39 -13.07 4.58
C ARG A 7 1.62 -12.75 5.43
N TRP A 8 2.58 -12.00 4.88
CA TRP A 8 3.74 -11.54 5.63
C TRP A 8 3.35 -10.55 6.73
N TYR A 9 2.43 -9.62 6.47
CA TYR A 9 1.87 -8.73 7.49
C TYR A 9 1.17 -9.50 8.60
N ARG A 10 0.33 -10.50 8.28
CA ARG A 10 -0.33 -11.35 9.26
C ARG A 10 0.68 -12.05 10.17
N ARG A 11 1.73 -12.64 9.58
CA ARG A 11 2.79 -13.32 10.34
C ARG A 11 3.57 -12.36 11.25
N ASN A 12 3.72 -11.10 10.86
CA ASN A 12 4.55 -10.11 11.55
C ASN A 12 3.75 -8.95 12.16
N GLU A 13 2.45 -9.11 12.41
CA GLU A 13 1.55 -7.99 12.72
C GLU A 13 2.04 -7.21 13.93
N ARG A 14 2.33 -7.91 15.02
CA ARG A 14 2.75 -7.28 16.29
C ARG A 14 4.03 -6.48 16.13
N ILE A 15 5.06 -7.08 15.52
CA ILE A 15 6.34 -6.40 15.29
C ILE A 15 6.16 -5.22 14.33
N SER A 16 5.40 -5.43 13.25
CA SER A 16 5.11 -4.40 12.24
C SER A 16 4.34 -3.21 12.82
N ALA A 17 3.42 -3.45 13.76
CA ALA A 17 2.67 -2.42 14.44
C ALA A 17 3.54 -1.65 15.43
N ASN A 18 4.40 -2.34 16.19
CA ASN A 18 5.31 -1.69 17.14
C ASN A 18 6.30 -0.80 16.41
N VAL A 19 7.00 -1.31 15.39
CA VAL A 19 7.99 -0.53 14.61
C VAL A 19 7.36 0.73 14.00
N ARG A 20 6.13 0.63 13.46
CA ARG A 20 5.41 1.78 12.91
C ARG A 20 4.83 2.74 13.95
N ARG A 21 4.64 2.31 15.19
CA ARG A 21 4.28 3.21 16.29
C ARG A 21 5.53 3.92 16.81
N ASP A 22 6.61 3.19 16.96
CA ASP A 22 7.86 3.69 17.54
C ASP A 22 8.54 4.71 16.63
N ARG A 23 8.35 4.62 15.30
CA ARG A 23 8.84 5.64 14.37
C ARG A 23 8.27 7.03 14.67
N GLU A 24 7.04 7.14 15.19
CA GLU A 24 6.44 8.44 15.53
C GLU A 24 7.13 9.08 16.75
N LEU A 25 7.85 8.28 17.54
CA LEU A 25 8.48 8.69 18.79
C LEU A 25 10.02 8.76 18.69
N VAL A 26 10.62 8.11 17.69
CA VAL A 26 12.07 7.97 17.56
C VAL A 26 12.52 8.49 16.19
N PRO A 27 13.01 9.74 16.09
CA PRO A 27 13.39 10.36 14.81
C PRO A 27 14.43 9.58 14.00
N ALA A 28 15.40 8.95 14.66
CA ALA A 28 16.41 8.14 13.96
C ALA A 28 15.81 6.88 13.30
N LEU A 29 14.79 6.29 13.94
CA LEU A 29 14.06 5.16 13.38
C LEU A 29 13.16 5.63 12.24
N ASP A 30 12.52 6.79 12.35
CA ASP A 30 11.72 7.37 11.28
C ASP A 30 12.56 7.63 10.02
N ALA A 31 13.73 8.26 10.18
CA ALA A 31 14.66 8.51 9.07
C ALA A 31 15.09 7.20 8.39
N LEU A 32 15.45 6.17 9.17
CA LEU A 32 15.82 4.86 8.63
C LEU A 32 14.67 4.21 7.85
N ILE A 33 13.45 4.25 8.37
CA ILE A 33 12.27 3.66 7.71
C ILE A 33 11.90 4.47 6.46
N ALA A 34 12.01 5.80 6.51
CA ALA A 34 11.75 6.69 5.39
C ALA A 34 12.69 6.39 4.21
N ASP A 35 13.99 6.29 4.48
CA ASP A 35 15.02 6.05 3.45
C ASP A 35 14.97 4.64 2.86
N THR A 36 14.45 3.67 3.61
CA THR A 36 14.43 2.26 3.18
C THR A 36 13.05 1.80 2.72
N GLY A 37 12.09 1.71 3.64
CA GLY A 37 10.77 1.12 3.41
C GLY A 37 9.84 2.03 2.63
N ASP A 38 9.76 3.30 3.03
CA ASP A 38 8.84 4.24 2.40
C ASP A 38 9.32 4.62 1.00
N ALA A 39 10.63 4.83 0.82
CA ALA A 39 11.24 5.08 -0.50
C ALA A 39 10.94 3.95 -1.50
N LYS A 40 11.16 2.69 -1.12
CA LYS A 40 10.86 1.52 -1.98
C LYS A 40 9.37 1.40 -2.29
N THR A 41 8.51 1.63 -1.31
CA THR A 41 7.05 1.62 -1.49
C THR A 41 6.61 2.73 -2.46
N ALA A 42 7.18 3.92 -2.31
CA ALA A 42 6.89 5.06 -3.17
C ALA A 42 7.39 4.84 -4.60
N GLU A 43 8.57 4.24 -4.77
CA GLU A 43 9.11 3.86 -6.08
C GLU A 43 8.22 2.84 -6.77
N LEU A 44 7.84 1.77 -6.07
CA LEU A 44 6.93 0.74 -6.59
C LEU A 44 5.58 1.35 -6.99
N ALA A 45 5.01 2.24 -6.16
CA ALA A 45 3.76 2.93 -6.48
C ALA A 45 3.89 3.84 -7.71
N ARG A 46 5.04 4.51 -7.89
CA ARG A 46 5.32 5.33 -9.08
C ARG A 46 5.48 4.49 -10.33
N ALA A 47 6.21 3.37 -10.26
CA ALA A 47 6.44 2.46 -11.37
C ALA A 47 5.13 1.80 -11.83
N LEU A 48 4.35 1.27 -10.89
CA LEU A 48 3.03 0.71 -11.19
C LEU A 48 2.10 1.75 -11.81
N ALA A 49 2.04 2.97 -11.26
CA ALA A 49 1.23 4.05 -11.83
C ALA A 49 1.67 4.48 -13.24
N ALA A 50 2.97 4.35 -13.60
CA ALA A 50 3.45 4.63 -14.94
C ALA A 50 2.96 3.59 -15.95
N GLY A 51 2.86 2.31 -15.56
CA GLY A 51 2.34 1.23 -16.40
C GLY A 51 0.86 1.36 -16.78
N PHE A 52 0.09 2.17 -16.05
CA PHE A 52 -1.32 2.46 -16.37
C PHE A 52 -1.50 3.63 -17.36
N GLY A 53 -0.42 4.16 -17.92
CA GLY A 53 -0.42 5.01 -19.12
C GLY A 53 -1.39 6.19 -19.06
N ASN A 54 -1.14 7.19 -18.21
CA ASN A 54 -1.81 8.49 -18.27
C ASN A 54 -1.02 9.57 -17.50
N ARG A 55 -1.02 10.81 -18.01
CA ARG A 55 -0.41 11.99 -17.34
C ARG A 55 -1.47 12.69 -16.45
N GLY A 56 -1.04 13.46 -15.44
CA GLY A 56 -1.96 14.30 -14.64
C GLY A 56 -2.73 13.60 -13.50
N ARG A 57 -4.00 14.00 -13.28
CA ARG A 57 -4.87 13.55 -12.18
C ARG A 57 -5.09 12.03 -12.15
N PRO A 58 -5.30 11.34 -13.29
CA PRO A 58 -5.27 9.88 -13.39
C PRO A 58 -4.12 9.17 -12.68
N ARG A 59 -2.88 9.62 -12.94
CA ARG A 59 -1.67 9.03 -12.37
C ARG A 59 -1.61 9.18 -10.85
N ARG A 60 -2.13 10.29 -10.33
CA ARG A 60 -2.20 10.55 -8.88
C ARG A 60 -3.17 9.59 -8.20
N ALA A 61 -4.35 9.35 -8.78
CA ALA A 61 -5.34 8.44 -8.23
C ALA A 61 -4.84 6.99 -8.21
N VAL A 62 -4.22 6.51 -9.30
CA VAL A 62 -3.63 5.17 -9.35
C VAL A 62 -2.50 5.04 -8.34
N ARG A 63 -1.60 6.02 -8.26
CA ARG A 63 -0.50 6.01 -7.27
C ARG A 63 -1.05 5.94 -5.85
N ALA A 64 -2.07 6.73 -5.51
CA ALA A 64 -2.70 6.69 -4.19
C ALA A 64 -3.33 5.33 -3.89
N ALA A 65 -4.06 4.73 -4.83
CA ALA A 65 -4.64 3.41 -4.66
C ALA A 65 -3.58 2.32 -4.46
N VAL A 66 -2.46 2.39 -5.19
CA VAL A 66 -1.33 1.47 -5.00
C VAL A 66 -0.67 1.66 -3.64
N SER A 67 -0.45 2.91 -3.20
CA SER A 67 0.07 3.19 -1.86
C SER A 67 -0.82 2.60 -0.76
N LEU A 68 -2.14 2.75 -0.87
CA LEU A 68 -3.09 2.11 0.06
C LEU A 68 -3.00 0.58 0.01
N ALA A 69 -2.85 -0.01 -1.17
CA ALA A 69 -2.76 -1.46 -1.32
C ALA A 69 -1.51 -2.03 -0.64
N LEU A 70 -0.41 -1.26 -0.61
CA LEU A 70 0.85 -1.65 0.01
C LEU A 70 0.91 -1.31 1.50
N ASP A 71 0.07 -0.39 1.98
CA ASP A 71 0.09 0.10 3.35
C ASP A 71 -0.38 -0.94 4.39
N PHE A 72 0.36 -1.03 5.48
CA PHE A 72 0.08 -1.97 6.56
C PHE A 72 -1.17 -1.61 7.35
N TRP A 73 -1.38 -0.32 7.62
CA TRP A 73 -2.54 0.11 8.40
C TRP A 73 -3.85 -0.13 7.65
N THR A 74 -3.81 0.01 6.32
CA THR A 74 -4.89 -0.38 5.41
C THR A 74 -5.20 -1.87 5.52
N TRP A 75 -4.19 -2.74 5.37
CA TRP A 75 -4.39 -4.19 5.57
C TRP A 75 -4.93 -4.52 6.96
N ARG A 76 -4.38 -3.91 8.02
CA ARG A 76 -4.79 -4.17 9.41
C ARG A 76 -6.23 -3.75 9.67
N ARG A 77 -6.68 -2.64 9.06
CA ARG A 77 -8.09 -2.23 9.10
C ARG A 77 -8.99 -3.26 8.41
N LEU A 78 -8.63 -3.74 7.22
CA LEU A 78 -9.40 -4.77 6.51
C LEU A 78 -9.47 -6.08 7.29
N ALA A 79 -8.36 -6.52 7.90
CA ALA A 79 -8.32 -7.71 8.73
C ALA A 79 -9.25 -7.59 9.96
N ARG A 80 -9.36 -6.39 10.57
CA ARG A 80 -10.30 -6.11 11.67
C ARG A 80 -11.77 -6.15 11.24
N GLU A 81 -12.05 -5.93 9.96
CA GLU A 81 -13.39 -6.15 9.38
C GLU A 81 -13.64 -7.63 8.99
N GLY A 82 -12.72 -8.54 9.33
CA GLY A 82 -12.85 -9.97 9.06
C GLY A 82 -12.40 -10.41 7.67
N LEU A 83 -11.73 -9.56 6.89
CA LEU A 83 -11.20 -9.93 5.58
C LEU A 83 -9.90 -10.71 5.71
N ASP A 84 -9.89 -11.95 5.22
CA ASP A 84 -8.67 -12.72 5.07
C ASP A 84 -7.74 -12.17 3.98
N ASP A 85 -6.49 -12.64 3.96
CA ASP A 85 -5.43 -12.12 3.07
C ASP A 85 -5.84 -12.11 1.59
N SER A 86 -6.54 -13.17 1.13
CA SER A 86 -6.99 -13.29 -0.27
C SER A 86 -8.15 -12.32 -0.60
N PRO A 87 -9.27 -12.29 0.16
CA PRO A 87 -10.31 -11.28 0.01
C PRO A 87 -9.80 -9.83 0.10
N ALA A 88 -8.95 -9.52 1.09
CA ALA A 88 -8.37 -8.19 1.24
C ALA A 88 -7.49 -7.80 0.04
N ALA A 89 -6.63 -8.72 -0.43
CA ALA A 89 -5.78 -8.48 -1.58
C ALA A 89 -6.59 -8.26 -2.86
N ARG A 90 -7.70 -9.00 -3.02
CA ARG A 90 -8.62 -8.82 -4.15
C ARG A 90 -9.30 -7.45 -4.10
N LEU A 91 -9.84 -7.07 -2.93
CA LEU A 91 -10.46 -5.76 -2.73
C LEU A 91 -9.51 -4.61 -3.13
N MET A 92 -8.27 -4.66 -2.66
CA MET A 92 -7.29 -3.61 -2.99
C MET A 92 -6.83 -3.66 -4.45
N ALA A 93 -6.68 -4.84 -5.05
CA ALA A 93 -6.40 -4.95 -6.48
C ALA A 93 -7.53 -4.35 -7.33
N ASP A 94 -8.79 -4.58 -6.94
CA ASP A 94 -9.95 -4.03 -7.62
C ASP A 94 -10.07 -2.52 -7.42
N ALA A 95 -9.71 -1.98 -6.26
CA ALA A 95 -9.60 -0.54 -6.04
C ALA A 95 -8.54 0.11 -6.96
N VAL A 96 -7.37 -0.50 -7.11
CA VAL A 96 -6.33 -0.04 -8.05
C VAL A 96 -6.83 -0.07 -9.50
N ARG A 97 -7.49 -1.16 -9.91
CA ARG A 97 -8.08 -1.28 -11.24
C ARG A 97 -9.18 -0.24 -11.49
N ALA A 98 -10.02 0.03 -10.50
CA ALA A 98 -11.07 1.05 -10.60
C ALA A 98 -10.45 2.45 -10.75
N ALA A 99 -9.41 2.74 -9.97
CA ALA A 99 -8.65 3.98 -10.10
C ALA A 99 -8.02 4.11 -11.49
N ALA A 100 -7.57 3.01 -12.11
CA ALA A 100 -7.05 3.01 -13.47
C ALA A 100 -8.13 3.15 -14.56
N ARG A 101 -9.30 2.50 -14.38
CA ARG A 101 -10.42 2.51 -15.36
C ARG A 101 -11.15 3.83 -15.45
N LYS A 102 -11.37 4.51 -14.32
CA LYS A 102 -11.96 5.87 -14.31
C LYS A 102 -11.11 6.87 -15.10
N ASN A 103 -9.87 6.53 -15.44
CA ASN A 103 -8.98 7.34 -16.24
C ASN A 103 -8.97 7.02 -17.74
N ALA A 104 -9.61 5.93 -18.17
CA ALA A 104 -9.71 5.55 -19.58
C ALA A 104 -10.99 6.08 -20.26
N ARG A 105 -11.90 6.70 -19.49
CA ARG A 105 -13.20 7.22 -19.93
C ARG A 105 -13.37 8.74 -19.68
N SER A 106 -12.29 9.45 -19.38
CA SER A 106 -12.28 10.92 -19.19
C SER A 106 -11.38 11.59 -20.21
#